data_AF-A0A538PSP8-F1
#
_entry.id   AF-A0A538PSP8-F1
#
_cell.length_a   1.000
_cell.length_b   1.000
_cell.length_c   1.000
_cell.angle_alpha   90.00
_cell.angle_beta   90.00
_cell.angle_gamma   90.00
#
_symmetry.space_group_name_H-M   'P 1'
#
loop_
_entity.id
_entity.type
_entity.pdbx_description
1 polymer ?
#
loop_
_entity_poly.entity_id
_entity_poly.type
_entity_poly.pdbx_seq_one_letter_code
_entity_poly.pdbx_strand_id
1 'polypeptide(L)' 'MTAGQRLIEQGRLQGIEQGRQQGGQWLLLLLLRQRFSKDVDARIEQRVAAATFEQIKVLCTRVVSAATLADVFAD' A
#
# COMPACT_ATOMS: atom_id res chain seq x y z
N MET A 1 -4.13 -21.16 -27.35
CA MET A 1 -5.00 -20.53 -26.34
C MET A 1 -6.25 -19.97 -27.00
N THR A 2 -7.43 -20.22 -26.45
CA THR A 2 -8.68 -19.59 -26.90
C THR A 2 -8.79 -18.15 -26.38
N ALA A 3 -9.73 -17.36 -26.92
CA ALA A 3 -10.03 -16.03 -26.39
C ALA A 3 -10.47 -16.09 -24.92
N GLY A 4 -11.30 -17.08 -24.55
CA GLY A 4 -11.73 -17.28 -23.15
C GLY A 4 -10.59 -17.57 -22.19
N GLN A 5 -9.61 -18.39 -22.59
CA GLN A 5 -8.42 -18.66 -21.78
C GLN A 5 -7.57 -17.40 -21.55
N ARG A 6 -7.48 -16.51 -22.54
CA ARG A 6 -6.77 -15.22 -22.39
C ARG A 6 -7.45 -14.30 -21.39
N LEU A 7 -8.78 -14.21 -21.42
CA LEU A 7 -9.54 -13.35 -20.50
C LEU A 7 -9.45 -13.85 -19.06
N ILE A 8 -9.53 -15.16 -18.84
CA ILE A 8 -9.37 -15.76 -17.50
C ILE A 8 -7.98 -15.46 -16.94
N GLU A 9 -6.94 -15.64 -17.76
CA GLU A 9 -5.57 -15.37 -17.31
C GLU A 9 -5.32 -13.89 -17.04
N GLN A 10 -5.86 -12.99 -17.87
CA GLN A 10 -5.81 -11.55 -17.62
C GLN A 10 -6.52 -11.16 -16.32
N GLY A 11 -7.71 -11.72 -16.07
CA GLY A 11 -8.46 -11.47 -14.83
C GLY A 11 -7.69 -11.98 -13.60
N ARG A 12 -7.06 -13.15 -13.68
CA ARG A 12 -6.21 -13.70 -12.62
C ARG A 12 -5.03 -12.76 -12.31
N LEU A 13 -4.34 -12.28 -13.33
CA LEU A 13 -3.21 -11.34 -13.18
C LEU A 13 -3.66 -10.00 -12.58
N GLN A 14 -4.78 -9.44 -13.05
CA GLN A 14 -5.34 -8.21 -12.50
C GLN A 14 -5.75 -8.37 -11.02
N GLY A 15 -6.37 -9.49 -10.66
CA GLY A 15 -6.75 -9.78 -9.28
C GLY A 15 -5.54 -9.91 -8.34
N ILE A 16 -4.46 -10.53 -8.81
CA ILE A 16 -3.22 -10.61 -8.03
C ILE A 16 -2.60 -9.23 -7.82
N GLU A 17 -2.57 -8.39 -8.86
CA GLU A 17 -2.01 -7.04 -8.75
C GLU A 17 -2.81 -6.16 -7.79
N GLN A 18 -4.15 -6.17 -7.93
CA GLN A 18 -5.05 -5.46 -7.03
C GLN A 18 -4.93 -5.96 -5.59
N GLY A 19 -4.84 -7.28 -5.39
CA GLY A 19 -4.68 -7.89 -4.06
C GLY A 19 -3.36 -7.49 -3.39
N ARG A 20 -2.27 -7.42 -4.15
CA ARG A 20 -0.97 -6.93 -3.65
C ARG A 20 -1.05 -5.47 -3.23
N GLN A 21 -1.67 -4.62 -4.04
CA GLN A 21 -1.84 -3.21 -3.71
C GLN A 21 -2.70 -3.02 -2.45
N GLN A 22 -3.90 -3.61 -2.41
CA GLN A 22 -4.82 -3.49 -1.26
C GLN A 22 -4.21 -4.04 0.03
N GLY A 23 -3.58 -5.22 -0.03
CA GLY A 23 -2.89 -5.81 1.11
C GLY A 23 -1.73 -4.96 1.62
N GLY A 24 -0.97 -4.36 0.70
CA GLY A 24 0.09 -3.41 1.03
C GLY A 24 -0.43 -2.14 1.71
N GLN A 25 -1.53 -1.55 1.20
CA GLN A 25 -2.16 -0.37 1.79
C GLN A 25 -2.64 -0.66 3.22
N TRP A 26 -3.30 -1.81 3.40
CA TRP A 26 -3.75 -2.26 4.72
C TRP A 26 -2.59 -2.42 5.70
N LEU A 27 -1.52 -3.11 5.29
CA LEU A 27 -0.35 -3.33 6.13
C LEU A 27 0.34 -2.01 6.50
N LEU A 28 0.52 -1.11 5.53
CA LEU A 28 1.13 0.19 5.79
C LEU A 28 0.31 0.98 6.81
N LEU A 29 -1.02 0.99 6.68
CA LEU A 29 -1.88 1.69 7.63
C LEU A 29 -1.83 1.08 9.03
N LEU A 30 -1.74 -0.26 9.12
CA LEU A 30 -1.55 -0.96 10.39
C LEU A 30 -0.25 -0.53 11.08
N LEU A 31 0.87 -0.52 10.34
CA LEU A 31 2.18 -0.12 10.86
C LEU A 31 2.20 1.35 11.29
N LEU A 32 1.60 2.24 10.49
CA LEU A 32 1.48 3.66 10.82
C LEU A 32 0.69 3.88 12.11
N ARG A 33 -0.46 3.21 12.26
CA ARG A 33 -1.27 3.29 13.48
C ARG A 33 -0.53 2.71 14.69
N GLN A 34 0.23 1.64 14.50
CA GLN A 34 0.99 1.02 15.58
C GLN A 34 2.15 1.91 16.07
N ARG A 35 2.84 2.63 15.18
CA ARG A 35 3.96 3.51 15.56
C ARG A 35 3.56 4.92 15.95
N PHE A 36 2.62 5.51 15.22
CA PHE A 36 2.31 6.95 15.30
C PHE A 36 0.89 7.21 15.83
N SER A 37 0.06 6.18 15.97
CA SER A 37 -1.28 6.19 16.59
C SER A 37 -2.07 7.48 16.37
N LYS A 38 -1.96 8.46 17.28
CA LYS A 38 -2.72 9.71 17.33
C LYS A 38 -2.49 10.63 16.14
N ASP A 39 -1.37 10.47 15.44
CA ASP A 39 -1.00 11.33 14.32
C ASP A 39 -1.50 10.78 12.97
N VAL A 40 -2.10 9.59 12.95
CA VAL A 40 -2.72 9.01 11.75
C VAL A 40 -4.14 9.54 11.60
N ASP A 41 -4.29 10.56 10.78
CA ASP A 41 -5.57 11.18 10.46
C ASP A 41 -6.14 10.71 9.10
N ALA A 42 -7.31 11.24 8.75
CA ALA A 42 -7.97 10.94 7.48
C ALA A 42 -7.13 11.32 6.24
N ARG A 43 -6.24 12.31 6.36
CA ARG A 43 -5.35 12.72 5.25
C ARG A 43 -4.27 11.67 5.02
N ILE A 44 -3.70 11.11 6.09
CA ILE A 44 -2.76 10.00 6.00
C ILE A 44 -3.43 8.75 5.41
N GLU A 45 -4.66 8.44 5.84
CA GLU A 45 -5.44 7.32 5.29
C GLU A 45 -5.68 7.48 3.78
N GLN A 46 -6.10 8.67 3.34
CA GLN A 46 -6.27 8.96 1.91
C GLN A 46 -4.95 8.85 1.13
N ARG A 47 -3.85 9.32 1.71
CA ARG A 47 -2.52 9.22 1.06
C ARG A 47 -2.08 7.77 0.90
N VAL A 48 -2.33 6.92 1.88
CA VAL A 48 -2.06 5.47 1.79
C VAL A 48 -2.95 4.82 0.74
N ALA A 49 -4.25 5.16 0.69
CA ALA A 49 -5.18 4.63 -0.30
C ALA A 49 -4.83 5.02 -1.74
N ALA A 50 -4.21 6.19 -1.95
CA ALA A 50 -3.74 6.65 -3.25
C ALA A 50 -2.35 6.13 -3.65
N ALA A 51 -1.60 5.53 -2.71
CA ALA A 51 -0.24 5.07 -2.97
C ALA A 51 -0.19 3.85 -3.90
N THR A 52 0.77 3.86 -4.81
CA THR A 52 1.09 2.71 -5.67
C THR A 52 1.80 1.61 -4.89
N PHE A 53 1.82 0.39 -5.41
CA PHE A 53 2.51 -0.72 -4.75
C PHE A 53 4.00 -0.45 -4.49
N GLU A 54 4.70 0.20 -5.42
CA GLU A 54 6.11 0.56 -5.24
C GLU A 54 6.30 1.64 -4.17
N GLN A 55 5.41 2.64 -4.12
CA GLN A 55 5.42 3.63 -3.04
C GLN A 55 5.17 2.96 -1.68
N ILE A 56 4.21 2.04 -1.61
CA ILE A 56 3.88 1.31 -0.38
C ILE A 56 5.10 0.54 0.14
N LYS A 57 5.85 -0.14 -0.74
CA LYS A 57 7.08 -0.85 -0.33
C LYS A 57 8.09 0.09 0.33
N VAL A 58 8.37 1.24 -0.30
CA VAL A 58 9.29 2.25 0.24
C VAL A 58 8.79 2.78 1.59
N LEU A 59 7.51 3.12 1.66
CA LEU A 59 6.88 3.62 2.89
C LEU A 59 6.93 2.57 4.00
N CYS A 60 6.65 1.29 3.73
CA CYS A 60 6.76 0.22 4.72
C CYS A 60 8.18 0.10 5.29
N THR A 61 9.22 0.21 4.46
CA THR A 61 10.61 0.20 4.94
C THR A 61 10.90 1.42 5.80
N ARG A 62 10.46 2.62 5.37
CA ARG A 62 10.65 3.86 6.13
C ARG A 62 9.89 3.86 7.46
N VAL A 63 8.68 3.30 7.50
CA VAL A 63 7.88 3.18 8.72
C VAL A 63 8.61 2.37 9.79
N VAL A 64 9.58 1.52 9.49
CA VAL A 64 10.31 0.79 10.55
C VAL A 64 11.38 1.65 11.24
N SER A 65 11.97 2.63 10.54
CA SER A 65 13.11 3.42 11.04
C SER A 65 12.83 4.90 11.28
N ALA A 66 11.80 5.47 10.64
CA ALA A 66 11.43 6.88 10.75
C ALA A 66 11.16 7.31 12.20
N ALA A 67 11.57 8.53 12.58
CA ALA A 67 11.26 9.07 13.90
C ALA A 67 9.86 9.70 13.94
N THR A 68 9.41 10.27 12.83
CA THR A 68 8.11 10.95 12.70
C THR A 68 7.36 10.52 11.43
N LEU A 69 6.06 10.82 11.35
CA LEU A 69 5.30 10.65 10.11
C LEU A 69 5.87 11.47 8.94
N ALA A 70 6.40 12.66 9.21
CA ALA A 70 7.02 13.47 8.18
C ALA A 70 8.21 12.74 7.54
N ASP A 71 9.02 12.04 8.34
CA ASP A 71 10.17 11.27 7.84
C ASP A 71 9.74 10.05 7.02
N VAL A 72 8.60 9.43 7.35
CA VAL A 72 8.04 8.34 6.55
C VAL A 72 7.72 8.82 5.13
N PHE A 73 7.15 10.01 5.05
CA PHE A 73 6.55 10.56 3.85
C PHE A 73 7.42 11.59 3.12
N ALA A 74 8.65 11.82 3.59
CA ALA A 74 9.67 12.59 2.91
C ALA A 74 10.07 11.90 1.59
N ASP A 75 10.51 12.65 0.58
CA ASP A 75 10.89 12.08 -0.72
C ASP A 75 12.16 11.22 -0.64
#